data_AF-A0A9E2XF83-F1
#
_entry.id   AF-A0A9E2XF83-F1
#
_cell.length_a   1.000
_cell.length_b   1.000
_cell.length_c   1.000
_cell.angle_alpha   90.00
_cell.angle_beta   90.00
_cell.angle_gamma   90.00
#
_symmetry.space_group_name_H-M   'P 1'
#
loop_
_entity.id
_entity.type
_entity.pdbx_description
1 polymer ?
#
loop_
_entity_poly.entity_id
_entity_poly.type
_entity_poly.pdbx_seq_one_letter_code
_entity_poly.pdbx_strand_id
1 'polypeptide(L)'
;MSQIVVNEPNRWRLETPGASSWSRTARAGAANKYFMVSADGHANEPANLWVERIDAKYKERLPRVITDKDGVQWRVSEGHRPDRLRLSTLEGEDMARNKAGADPLGRLADHDMDGIDVEL
;
A
#
# COMPACT_ATOMS: atom_id res chain seq x y z
N MET A 1 -1.08 -10.10 -18.07
CA MET A 1 -1.48 -9.12 -17.04
C MET A 1 -2.05 -7.90 -17.76
N SER A 2 -3.15 -7.33 -17.28
CA SER A 2 -3.66 -6.06 -17.83
C SER A 2 -2.65 -4.96 -17.57
N GLN A 3 -2.39 -4.11 -18.55
CA GLN A 3 -1.45 -2.99 -18.40
C GLN A 3 -1.93 -2.03 -17.31
N ILE A 4 -1.08 -1.76 -16.31
CA ILE A 4 -1.34 -0.73 -15.31
C ILE A 4 -1.17 0.63 -16.00
N VAL A 5 -2.22 1.45 -15.97
CA VAL A 5 -2.23 2.77 -16.60
C VAL A 5 -1.84 3.81 -15.57
N VAL A 6 -0.70 4.46 -15.77
CA VAL A 6 -0.29 5.64 -14.98
C VAL A 6 -1.07 6.86 -15.48
N ASN A 7 -1.82 7.50 -14.59
CA ASN A 7 -2.61 8.67 -14.95
C ASN A 7 -1.71 9.87 -15.29
N GLU A 8 -2.26 10.84 -16.02
CA GLU A 8 -1.52 11.99 -16.52
C GLU A 8 -0.68 12.72 -15.44
N PRO A 9 -1.21 13.01 -14.24
CA PRO A 9 -0.45 13.66 -13.17
C PRO A 9 0.77 12.88 -12.68
N ASN A 10 0.78 11.55 -12.80
CA ASN A 10 1.85 10.68 -12.30
C ASN A 10 2.82 10.21 -13.40
N ARG A 11 2.58 10.51 -14.69
CA ARG A 11 3.42 10.02 -15.81
C ARG A 11 4.90 10.35 -15.67
N TRP A 12 5.24 11.48 -15.05
CA TRP A 12 6.63 11.89 -14.81
C TRP A 12 7.42 10.86 -13.98
N ARG A 13 6.76 10.01 -13.17
CA ARG A 13 7.41 8.95 -12.38
C ARG A 13 7.98 7.82 -13.23
N LEU A 14 7.51 7.66 -14.46
CA LEU A 14 7.99 6.62 -15.38
C LEU A 14 9.39 6.94 -15.92
N GLU A 15 9.75 8.23 -15.93
CA GLU A 15 11.03 8.71 -16.40
C GLU A 15 11.90 9.06 -15.20
N THR A 16 12.95 8.29 -15.00
CA THR A 16 14.05 8.67 -14.10
C THR A 16 15.30 8.84 -14.94
N PRO A 17 16.05 9.96 -14.80
CA PRO A 17 17.31 10.15 -15.51
C PRO A 17 18.32 9.05 -15.16
N GLY A 18 18.11 8.33 -14.05
CA GLY A 18 19.02 7.31 -13.55
C GLY A 18 20.41 7.88 -13.24
N ALA A 19 21.35 6.99 -12.94
CA ALA A 19 22.76 7.35 -12.90
C ALA A 19 23.39 6.89 -14.22
N SER A 20 23.59 7.83 -15.14
CA SER A 20 24.14 7.55 -16.49
C SER A 20 25.52 6.90 -16.48
N SER A 21 26.25 6.98 -15.36
CA SER A 21 27.57 6.39 -15.16
C SER A 21 27.56 5.00 -14.51
N TRP A 22 26.40 4.48 -14.08
CA TRP A 22 26.35 3.20 -13.38
C TRP A 22 26.33 2.03 -14.36
N SER A 23 27.16 1.02 -14.08
CA SER A 23 27.23 -0.23 -14.87
C SER A 23 26.12 -1.23 -14.56
N ARG A 24 25.27 -0.94 -13.57
CA ARG A 24 24.15 -1.76 -13.10
C ARG A 24 22.94 -0.86 -12.85
N THR A 25 21.75 -1.46 -12.77
CA THR A 25 20.47 -0.71 -12.65
C THR A 25 19.51 -1.35 -11.65
N ALA A 26 18.61 -0.55 -11.09
CA ALA A 26 17.53 -1.06 -10.21
C ALA A 26 16.29 -1.53 -10.99
N ARG A 27 16.25 -1.37 -12.32
CA ARG A 27 15.07 -1.72 -13.12
C ARG A 27 14.82 -3.23 -13.15
N ALA A 28 13.59 -3.63 -12.88
CA ALA A 28 13.12 -5.01 -13.05
C ALA A 28 13.45 -5.55 -14.46
N GLY A 29 13.85 -6.81 -14.54
CA GLY A 29 14.15 -7.50 -15.81
C GLY A 29 15.45 -7.10 -16.53
N ALA A 30 16.22 -6.14 -16.01
CA ALA A 30 17.50 -5.76 -16.62
C ALA A 30 18.58 -6.85 -16.45
N ALA A 31 19.39 -7.10 -17.49
CA ALA A 31 20.44 -8.12 -17.44
C ALA A 31 21.50 -7.87 -16.35
N ASN A 32 21.74 -6.60 -16.01
CA ASN A 32 22.69 -6.12 -14.99
C ASN A 32 21.97 -5.52 -13.76
N LYS A 33 20.82 -6.09 -13.37
CA LYS A 33 20.04 -5.64 -12.20
C LYS A 33 20.87 -5.71 -10.91
N TYR A 34 20.71 -4.74 -10.02
CA TYR A 34 21.15 -4.85 -8.62
C TYR A 34 20.30 -5.86 -7.85
N PHE A 35 20.90 -6.47 -6.83
CA PHE A 35 20.11 -7.14 -5.81
C PHE A 35 19.52 -6.06 -4.90
N MET A 36 18.19 -5.96 -4.88
CA MET A 36 17.46 -4.88 -4.25
C MET A 36 16.78 -5.38 -2.99
N VAL A 37 17.14 -4.78 -1.85
CA VAL A 37 16.50 -5.01 -0.56
C VAL A 37 15.71 -3.77 -0.18
N SER A 38 14.39 -3.90 -0.09
CA SER A 38 13.53 -2.89 0.53
C SER A 38 13.66 -2.99 2.04
N ALA A 39 14.17 -1.94 2.68
CA ALA A 39 14.38 -1.90 4.12
C ALA A 39 13.15 -1.45 4.91
N ASP A 40 12.09 -1.03 4.21
CA ASP A 40 10.87 -0.48 4.81
C ASP A 40 9.64 -0.92 4.00
N GLY A 41 8.99 -1.98 4.46
CA GLY A 41 7.73 -2.50 3.95
C GLY A 41 6.61 -2.33 4.96
N HIS A 42 5.39 -2.13 4.45
CA HIS A 42 4.17 -2.09 5.25
C HIS A 42 3.15 -3.07 4.69
N ALA A 43 2.38 -3.67 5.59
CA ALA A 43 1.18 -4.42 5.26
C ALA A 43 -0.01 -3.79 5.97
N ASN A 44 -1.13 -3.65 5.27
CA ASN A 44 -2.39 -3.28 5.90
C ASN A 44 -3.03 -4.53 6.49
N GLU A 45 -3.39 -4.48 7.76
CA GLU A 45 -4.06 -5.60 8.40
C GLU A 45 -5.47 -5.79 7.83
N PRO A 46 -5.98 -7.03 7.78
CA PRO A 46 -7.37 -7.24 7.45
C PRO A 46 -8.25 -6.57 8.51
N ALA A 47 -9.35 -5.96 8.07
CA ALA A 47 -10.21 -5.14 8.92
C ALA A 47 -10.77 -5.88 10.15
N ASN A 48 -10.83 -7.21 10.09
CA ASN A 48 -11.33 -8.06 11.16
C ASN A 48 -10.23 -8.61 12.11
N LEU A 49 -8.95 -8.30 11.88
CA LEU A 49 -7.82 -8.89 12.61
C LEU A 49 -8.04 -8.87 14.12
N TRP A 50 -8.32 -7.68 14.67
CA TRP A 50 -8.41 -7.48 16.11
C TRP A 50 -9.79 -7.82 16.67
N VAL A 51 -10.87 -7.45 15.97
CA VAL A 51 -12.24 -7.65 16.48
C VAL A 51 -12.59 -9.13 16.67
N GLU A 52 -11.98 -10.01 15.88
CA GLU A 52 -12.16 -11.46 16.00
C GLU A 52 -11.21 -12.11 17.01
N ARG A 53 -10.03 -11.53 17.26
CA ARG A 53 -8.93 -12.20 17.98
C ARG A 53 -8.59 -11.62 19.35
N ILE A 54 -9.07 -10.43 19.69
CA ILE A 54 -8.83 -9.83 21.01
C ILE A 54 -9.82 -10.36 22.07
N ASP A 55 -9.41 -10.38 23.33
CA ASP A 55 -10.29 -10.64 24.48
C ASP A 55 -11.51 -9.69 24.43
N ALA A 56 -12.71 -10.27 24.59
CA ALA A 56 -13.99 -9.59 24.45
C ALA A 56 -14.08 -8.30 25.26
N LYS A 57 -13.47 -8.25 26.45
CA LYS A 57 -13.48 -7.06 27.32
C LYS A 57 -12.78 -5.83 26.71
N TYR A 58 -11.97 -6.00 25.67
CA TYR A 58 -11.25 -4.92 25.00
C TYR A 58 -11.85 -4.52 23.64
N LYS A 59 -12.87 -5.22 23.13
CA LYS A 59 -13.40 -4.96 21.77
C LYS A 59 -13.88 -3.53 21.58
N GLU A 60 -14.55 -2.95 22.57
CA GLU A 60 -15.05 -1.57 22.52
C GLU A 60 -13.94 -0.51 22.44
N ARG A 61 -12.71 -0.88 22.79
CA ARG A 61 -11.53 -0.01 22.77
C ARG A 61 -10.82 -0.01 21.41
N LEU A 62 -11.16 -0.95 20.53
CA LEU A 62 -10.52 -1.04 19.21
C LEU A 62 -10.85 0.17 18.34
N PRO A 63 -9.90 0.61 17.49
CA PRO A 63 -10.18 1.57 16.44
C PRO A 63 -11.32 1.08 15.54
N ARG A 64 -12.27 1.97 15.23
CA ARG A 64 -13.41 1.63 14.36
C ARG A 64 -13.86 2.82 13.53
N VAL A 65 -14.60 2.53 12.48
CA VAL A 65 -15.32 3.54 11.70
C VAL A 65 -16.78 3.54 12.15
N ILE A 66 -17.33 4.72 12.45
CA ILE A 66 -18.76 4.92 12.69
C ILE A 66 -19.33 5.84 11.62
N THR A 67 -20.61 5.67 11.30
CA THR A 67 -21.35 6.59 10.42
C THR A 67 -22.35 7.36 11.27
N ASP A 68 -22.34 8.69 11.18
CA ASP A 68 -23.31 9.52 11.90
C ASP A 68 -24.66 9.60 11.18
N LYS A 69 -25.60 10.33 11.80
CA LYS A 69 -26.96 10.54 11.28
C LYS A 69 -27.01 11.24 9.91
N ASP A 70 -25.95 11.98 9.55
CA ASP A 70 -25.85 12.75 8.31
C ASP A 70 -25.08 11.96 7.24
N GLY A 71 -24.74 10.69 7.52
CA GLY A 71 -24.02 9.80 6.63
C GLY A 71 -22.50 10.02 6.61
N VAL A 72 -21.96 10.85 7.50
CA VAL A 72 -20.52 11.13 7.56
C VAL A 72 -19.81 10.00 8.31
N GLN A 73 -18.73 9.49 7.73
CA GLN A 73 -17.89 8.49 8.35
C GLN A 73 -16.81 9.13 9.23
N TRP A 74 -16.62 8.55 10.42
CA TRP A 74 -15.67 9.01 11.44
C TRP A 74 -14.80 7.86 11.90
N ARG A 75 -13.50 8.11 12.00
CA ARG A 75 -12.55 7.21 12.67
C ARG A 75 -12.56 7.51 14.16
N VAL A 76 -12.79 6.49 14.97
CA VAL A 76 -12.78 6.58 16.43
C VAL A 76 -11.68 5.67 16.95
N SER A 77 -10.79 6.24 17.75
CA SER A 77 -9.72 5.52 18.45
C SER A 77 -9.70 5.98 19.90
N GLU A 78 -9.46 5.04 20.82
CA GLU A 78 -9.39 5.37 22.25
C GLU A 78 -8.34 6.46 22.53
N GLY A 79 -8.66 7.37 23.45
CA GLY A 79 -7.79 8.49 23.83
C GLY A 79 -7.72 9.63 22.81
N HIS A 80 -8.42 9.53 21.67
CA HIS A 80 -8.41 10.53 20.62
C HIS A 80 -9.82 11.04 20.32
N ARG A 81 -9.91 12.31 19.93
CA ARG A 81 -11.14 12.89 19.39
C ARG A 81 -11.44 12.24 18.03
N PRO A 82 -12.72 11.93 17.72
CA PRO A 82 -13.09 11.37 16.42
C PRO A 82 -12.59 12.27 15.28
N ASP A 83 -12.05 11.63 14.23
CA ASP A 83 -11.56 12.31 13.03
C ASP A 83 -12.41 11.94 11.82
N ARG A 84 -12.73 12.94 10.99
CA ARG A 84 -13.59 12.72 9.83
C ARG A 84 -12.84 11.92 8.78
N LEU A 85 -13.40 10.78 8.38
CA LEU A 85 -12.82 9.96 7.32
C LEU A 85 -13.03 10.66 5.98
N ARG A 86 -11.93 10.92 5.27
CA ARG A 86 -11.95 11.42 3.89
C ARG A 86 -11.58 10.27 2.98
N LEU A 87 -12.55 9.82 2.19
CA LEU A 87 -12.33 8.81 1.16
C LEU A 87 -12.01 9.53 -0.15
N SER A 88 -10.94 9.08 -0.80
CA SER A 88 -10.57 9.50 -2.15
C SER A 88 -10.72 8.32 -3.09
N THR A 89 -11.28 8.56 -4.27
CA THR A 89 -11.26 7.57 -5.34
C THR A 89 -9.83 7.44 -5.84
N LEU A 90 -9.30 6.22 -5.84
CA LEU A 90 -8.03 5.89 -6.46
C LEU A 90 -8.30 5.35 -7.86
N GLU A 91 -7.44 5.69 -8.82
CA GLU A 91 -7.59 5.32 -10.23
C GLU A 91 -6.26 4.90 -10.83
N GLY A 92 -6.30 4.12 -11.91
CA GLY A 92 -5.11 3.69 -12.63
C GLY A 92 -4.09 3.00 -11.74
N GLU A 93 -2.84 3.46 -11.79
CA GLU A 93 -1.74 2.97 -10.96
C GLU A 93 -2.02 3.10 -9.46
N ASP A 94 -2.56 4.22 -8.97
CA ASP A 94 -2.79 4.40 -7.52
C ASP A 94 -3.78 3.35 -6.99
N MET A 95 -4.80 3.00 -7.77
CA MET A 95 -5.71 1.89 -7.44
C MET A 95 -5.00 0.54 -7.53
N ALA A 96 -4.18 0.31 -8.56
CA ALA A 96 -3.42 -0.94 -8.65
C ALA A 96 -2.52 -1.13 -7.42
N ARG A 97 -1.77 -0.09 -7.02
CA ARG A 97 -0.85 -0.10 -5.89
C ARG A 97 -1.55 -0.17 -4.53
N ASN A 98 -2.76 0.37 -4.39
CA ASN A 98 -3.53 0.24 -3.16
C ASN A 98 -3.97 -1.21 -2.85
N LYS A 99 -3.96 -2.10 -3.85
CA LYS A 99 -4.20 -3.53 -3.65
C LYS A 99 -2.95 -4.33 -3.29
N ALA A 100 -1.76 -3.73 -3.41
CA ALA A 100 -0.50 -4.42 -3.16
C ALA A 100 -0.39 -4.87 -1.70
N GLY A 101 0.18 -6.05 -1.48
CA GLY A 101 0.37 -6.59 -0.14
C GLY A 101 -0.91 -7.05 0.58
N ALA A 102 -2.05 -7.13 -0.12
CA ALA A 102 -3.28 -7.70 0.44
C ALA A 102 -3.15 -9.21 0.73
N ASP A 103 -2.36 -9.92 -0.07
CA ASP A 103 -2.00 -11.31 0.16
C ASP A 103 -0.50 -11.54 -0.12
N PRO A 104 0.14 -12.53 0.54
CA PRO A 104 1.58 -12.76 0.38
C PRO A 104 2.01 -13.12 -1.05
N LEU A 105 1.18 -13.83 -1.81
CA LEU A 105 1.53 -14.25 -3.17
C LEU A 105 1.41 -13.09 -4.15
N GLY A 106 0.38 -12.25 -3.98
CA GLY A 106 0.24 -10.96 -4.67
C GLY A 106 1.43 -10.06 -4.39
N ARG A 107 1.90 -10.01 -3.13
CA ARG A 107 3.09 -9.22 -2.74
C ARG A 107 4.34 -9.65 -3.51
N LEU A 108 4.55 -10.95 -3.70
CA LEU A 108 5.68 -11.46 -4.49
C LEU A 108 5.57 -11.02 -5.96
N ALA A 109 4.37 -11.05 -6.55
CA ALA A 109 4.16 -10.57 -7.91
C ALA A 109 4.42 -9.05 -8.04
N ASP A 110 4.06 -8.28 -7.02
CA ASP A 110 4.38 -6.83 -6.96
C ASP A 110 5.89 -6.61 -6.84
N HIS A 111 6.60 -7.41 -6.02
CA HIS A 111 8.05 -7.37 -5.89
C HIS A 111 8.75 -7.68 -7.22
N ASP A 112 8.30 -8.70 -7.95
CA ASP A 112 8.81 -9.03 -9.28
C ASP A 112 8.62 -7.87 -10.27
N MET A 113 7.46 -7.20 -10.22
CA MET A 113 7.15 -6.05 -11.06
C MET A 113 8.05 -4.85 -10.75
N ASP A 114 8.31 -4.60 -9.47
CA ASP A 114 9.11 -3.46 -9.01
C ASP A 114 10.61 -3.74 -8.99
N GLY A 115 11.02 -5.00 -9.15
CA GLY A 115 12.41 -5.42 -9.10
C GLY A 115 12.97 -5.51 -7.68
N ILE A 116 12.13 -5.79 -6.70
CA ILE A 116 12.54 -6.02 -5.30
C ILE A 116 12.85 -7.50 -5.11
N ASP A 117 14.01 -7.83 -4.54
CA ASP A 117 14.40 -9.23 -4.28
C ASP A 117 14.09 -9.65 -2.84
N VAL A 118 14.12 -8.70 -1.90
CA VAL A 118 13.80 -8.90 -0.48
C VAL A 118 13.10 -7.65 0.05
N GLU A 119 12.15 -7.85 0.95
CA GLU A 119 11.52 -6.78 1.71
C GLU A 119 11.42 -7.14 3.19
N LEU A 120 11.57 -6.13 4.05
CA LEU A 120 11.38 -6.19 5.48
C LEU A 120 10.00 -5.68 5.90
#